data_AF-K2MYZ1-F1
#
_entry.id   AF-K2MYZ1-F1
#
_cell.length_a   1.000
_cell.length_b   1.000
_cell.length_c   1.000
_cell.angle_alpha   90.00
_cell.angle_beta   90.00
_cell.angle_gamma   90.00
#
_symmetry.space_group_name_H-M   'P 1'
#
loop_
_entity.id
_entity.type
_entity.pdbx_description
1 polymer ?
#
loop_
_entity_poly.entity_id
_entity_poly.type
_entity_poly.pdbx_seq_one_letter_code
_entity_poly.pdbx_strand_id
1 'polypeptide(L)'
;MSFTDEQQGVSSLCCCSSFFPAHLLSFFFFFSICFAAHLCVLTFKWLFMCVCLHSHSSLLFPPSPIYFPSHVCGFNTHTCDGDISHEGSNGQLSPKTRRDKLRVRGAIFQQLLLFFSFFFEAFTVHLNFSFVVFIFVLFLFFFLVFRCPLEQSIQTNTHKKKEVKKKKMPPKRLAYAQELRDAFTEEESCGVVERWATNLVSHVAKIAEQAGSQCASLQGAKYTSGQAEKVPEEVMSMLLNYQSACRRIYHDAEVIRTVISVRIPELKEEDNLGVAVQHAVLKMLDEIQNKTLGAGGAGGAGEKGSSVKAQTGVFSLREYFGSRGAVEEKILGKPDDDKDNSKGGSKSPSVLLELRQVDVDALQKVELSALQLVTAMRSFVNVYALNWKKLIEPRSGGGRMVS
;
A
#
# COMPACT_ATOMS: atom_id res chain seq x y z
N MET A 1 62.56 -2.56 45.22
CA MET A 1 62.79 -4.02 45.30
C MET A 1 61.88 -4.70 44.30
N SER A 2 62.44 -5.62 43.54
CA SER A 2 61.88 -6.33 42.37
C SER A 2 61.48 -7.77 42.71
N PHE A 3 61.09 -8.55 41.68
CA PHE A 3 60.44 -9.89 41.64
C PHE A 3 58.92 -9.81 41.50
N THR A 4 58.26 -10.05 40.35
CA THR A 4 58.47 -10.85 39.09
C THR A 4 58.47 -12.36 39.23
N ASP A 5 57.40 -12.97 38.69
CA ASP A 5 57.23 -14.28 38.03
C ASP A 5 55.74 -14.30 37.55
N GLU A 6 55.29 -14.56 36.32
CA GLU A 6 55.80 -15.34 35.16
C GLU A 6 56.08 -16.81 35.54
N GLN A 7 55.60 -17.89 34.92
CA GLN A 7 54.84 -18.20 33.68
C GLN A 7 53.87 -19.39 33.98
N GLN A 8 53.04 -19.97 33.10
CA GLN A 8 52.68 -19.79 31.67
C GLN A 8 51.22 -20.32 31.46
N GLY A 9 50.69 -20.35 30.22
CA GLY A 9 49.39 -20.98 29.95
C GLY A 9 48.82 -20.82 28.53
N VAL A 10 49.65 -20.92 27.50
CA VAL A 10 49.22 -20.79 26.09
C VAL A 10 48.68 -22.12 25.57
N SER A 11 47.48 -22.12 24.94
CA SER A 11 47.13 -22.87 23.71
C SER A 11 45.62 -23.13 23.57
N SER A 12 44.99 -22.56 22.53
CA SER A 12 44.02 -23.21 21.63
C SER A 12 43.12 -22.17 20.94
N LEU A 13 43.70 -21.47 19.97
CA LEU A 13 42.95 -20.80 18.91
C LEU A 13 42.96 -21.78 17.73
N CYS A 14 41.85 -22.48 17.45
CA CYS A 14 41.72 -23.25 16.21
C CYS A 14 40.26 -23.56 15.80
N CYS A 15 39.98 -23.31 14.51
CA CYS A 15 38.94 -23.94 13.69
C CYS A 15 37.47 -23.92 14.15
N CYS A 16 36.76 -22.83 13.84
CA CYS A 16 35.36 -22.88 13.37
C CYS A 16 35.09 -21.83 12.26
N SER A 17 36.07 -21.61 11.40
CA SER A 17 35.89 -20.99 10.08
C SER A 17 35.72 -22.07 9.01
N SER A 18 35.04 -21.73 7.91
CA SER A 18 34.79 -22.60 6.74
C SER A 18 34.00 -23.91 6.99
N PHE A 19 32.69 -23.78 7.21
CA PHE A 19 31.72 -24.79 6.75
C PHE A 19 30.51 -24.14 6.05
N PHE A 20 30.79 -23.30 5.05
CA PHE A 20 29.79 -22.98 4.03
C PHE A 20 29.65 -24.22 3.14
N PRO A 21 28.51 -24.94 3.14
CA PRO A 21 28.41 -26.17 2.38
C PRO A 21 28.40 -25.83 0.89
N ALA A 22 29.23 -26.52 0.09
CA ALA A 22 29.33 -26.32 -1.35
C ALA A 22 27.97 -26.45 -2.07
N HIS A 23 27.02 -27.19 -1.47
CA HIS A 23 25.63 -27.28 -1.91
C HIS A 23 24.89 -25.94 -1.90
N LEU A 24 25.13 -25.05 -0.93
CA LEU A 24 24.51 -23.71 -0.92
C LEU A 24 25.02 -22.85 -2.08
N LEU A 25 26.33 -22.89 -2.33
CA LEU A 25 26.96 -22.16 -3.43
C LEU A 25 26.51 -22.70 -4.80
N SER A 26 26.43 -24.02 -4.96
CA SER A 26 25.87 -24.69 -6.13
C SER A 26 24.39 -24.36 -6.35
N PHE A 27 23.58 -24.33 -5.28
CA PHE A 27 22.17 -23.95 -5.34
C PHE A 27 21.97 -22.49 -5.76
N PHE A 28 22.76 -21.56 -5.20
CA PHE A 28 22.76 -20.16 -5.64
C PHE A 28 23.21 -20.00 -7.10
N PHE A 29 24.21 -20.77 -7.55
CA PHE A 29 24.65 -20.73 -8.94
C PHE A 29 23.58 -21.25 -9.91
N PHE A 30 22.95 -22.38 -9.59
CA PHE A 30 21.85 -22.94 -10.38
C PHE A 30 20.64 -22.00 -10.40
N PHE A 31 20.28 -21.41 -9.26
CA PHE A 31 19.20 -20.42 -9.15
C PHE A 31 19.49 -19.16 -9.98
N SER A 32 20.73 -18.66 -9.95
CA SER A 32 21.17 -17.51 -10.76
C SER A 32 21.07 -17.80 -12.27
N ILE A 33 21.49 -19.00 -12.71
CA ILE A 33 21.37 -19.43 -14.11
C ILE A 33 19.89 -19.56 -14.52
N CYS A 34 19.05 -20.20 -13.70
CA CYS A 34 17.61 -20.30 -13.97
C CYS A 34 16.93 -18.93 -14.03
N PHE A 35 17.27 -18.00 -13.13
CA PHE A 35 16.72 -16.65 -13.11
C PHE A 35 17.17 -15.83 -14.33
N ALA A 36 18.45 -15.92 -14.71
CA ALA A 36 18.98 -15.29 -15.91
C ALA A 36 18.33 -15.84 -17.19
N ALA A 37 18.12 -17.15 -17.29
CA ALA A 37 17.40 -17.78 -18.39
C ALA A 37 15.94 -17.29 -18.47
N HIS A 38 15.26 -17.17 -17.32
CA HIS A 38 13.89 -16.66 -17.26
C HIS A 38 13.78 -15.19 -17.69
N LEU A 39 14.76 -14.36 -17.28
CA LEU A 39 14.88 -12.98 -17.74
C LEU A 39 15.14 -12.90 -19.25
N CYS A 40 16.03 -13.73 -19.80
CA CYS A 40 16.27 -13.81 -21.25
C CYS A 40 15.00 -14.20 -22.04
N VAL A 41 14.19 -15.13 -21.55
CA VAL A 41 12.91 -15.49 -22.20
C VAL A 41 11.90 -14.35 -22.13
N LEU A 42 11.86 -13.59 -21.02
CA LEU A 42 11.00 -12.42 -20.87
C LEU A 42 11.44 -11.26 -21.77
N THR A 43 12.74 -10.94 -21.85
CA THR A 43 13.25 -9.88 -22.73
C THR A 43 13.11 -10.24 -24.20
N PHE A 44 13.32 -11.51 -24.58
CA PHE A 44 13.09 -11.98 -25.95
C PHE A 44 11.60 -11.90 -26.34
N LYS A 45 10.68 -12.27 -25.44
CA LYS A 45 9.24 -12.10 -25.67
C LYS A 45 8.82 -10.63 -25.77
N TRP A 46 9.41 -9.75 -24.96
CA TRP A 46 9.15 -8.32 -25.01
C TRP A 46 9.66 -7.69 -26.33
N LEU A 47 10.88 -8.03 -26.74
CA LEU A 47 11.43 -7.63 -28.04
C LEU A 47 10.58 -8.14 -29.22
N PHE A 48 10.13 -9.39 -29.17
CA PHE A 48 9.23 -9.94 -30.18
C PHE A 48 7.90 -9.18 -30.25
N MET A 49 7.29 -8.85 -29.10
CA MET A 49 6.11 -8.00 -29.01
C MET A 49 6.34 -6.60 -29.62
N CYS A 50 7.46 -5.96 -29.31
CA CYS A 50 7.82 -4.65 -29.88
C CYS A 50 8.01 -4.71 -31.41
N VAL A 51 8.66 -5.75 -31.93
CA VAL A 51 8.82 -5.98 -33.37
C VAL A 51 7.47 -6.17 -34.06
N CYS A 52 6.59 -7.02 -33.50
CA CYS A 52 5.24 -7.20 -34.04
C CYS A 52 4.41 -5.90 -34.02
N LEU A 53 4.48 -5.11 -32.94
CA LEU A 53 3.77 -3.85 -32.81
C LEU A 53 4.27 -2.81 -33.85
N HIS A 54 5.59 -2.74 -34.05
CA HIS A 54 6.20 -1.85 -35.03
C HIS A 54 5.85 -2.26 -36.47
N SER A 55 5.94 -3.55 -36.82
CA SER A 55 5.56 -4.08 -38.14
C SER A 55 4.08 -3.84 -38.49
N HIS A 56 3.18 -3.86 -37.49
CA HIS A 56 1.77 -3.51 -37.71
C HIS A 56 1.52 -2.00 -37.85
N SER A 57 2.35 -1.17 -37.22
CA SER A 57 2.22 0.30 -37.28
C SER A 57 2.54 0.83 -38.67
N SER A 58 3.56 0.27 -39.34
CA SER A 58 3.97 0.62 -40.71
C SER A 58 2.96 0.25 -41.81
N LEU A 59 1.92 -0.53 -41.48
CA LEU A 59 0.86 -0.93 -42.42
C LEU A 59 -0.43 -0.10 -42.30
N LEU A 60 -0.48 0.86 -41.37
CA LEU A 60 -1.69 1.65 -41.07
C LEU A 60 -1.66 3.10 -41.60
N PHE A 61 -0.50 3.64 -41.97
CA PHE A 61 -0.36 5.00 -42.49
C PHE A 61 0.58 5.07 -43.71
N PRO A 62 0.07 5.16 -44.95
CA PRO A 62 0.84 5.72 -46.06
C PRO A 62 0.95 7.25 -45.87
N PRO A 63 2.08 7.88 -46.27
CA PRO A 63 2.23 9.33 -46.15
C PRO A 63 1.35 10.06 -47.18
N SER A 64 0.39 10.84 -46.70
CA SER A 64 -0.40 11.76 -47.53
C SER A 64 0.37 13.07 -47.79
N PRO A 65 0.37 13.62 -49.02
CA PRO A 65 1.16 14.80 -49.36
C PRO A 65 0.60 16.10 -48.77
N ILE A 66 1.51 17.02 -48.49
CA ILE A 66 1.22 18.36 -47.96
C ILE A 66 0.60 19.22 -49.08
N TYR A 67 -0.53 19.87 -48.81
CA TYR A 67 -1.11 20.91 -49.67
C TYR A 67 -1.36 22.19 -48.86
N PHE A 68 -0.75 23.29 -49.30
CA PHE A 68 -1.02 24.64 -48.81
C PHE A 68 -2.20 25.26 -49.59
N PRO A 69 -3.10 26.02 -48.94
CA PRO A 69 -4.07 26.86 -49.63
C PRO A 69 -3.52 28.28 -49.84
N SER A 70 -3.45 28.72 -51.09
CA SER A 70 -3.28 30.14 -51.47
C SER A 70 -4.63 30.77 -51.82
N HIS A 71 -4.78 32.06 -51.53
CA HIS A 71 -5.96 32.87 -51.90
C HIS A 71 -6.10 33.03 -53.42
N VAL A 72 -7.34 33.24 -53.91
CA VAL A 72 -7.80 34.47 -54.63
C VAL A 72 -9.24 34.29 -55.17
N CYS A 73 -9.98 35.41 -55.29
CA CYS A 73 -11.37 35.50 -55.76
C CYS A 73 -11.53 35.32 -57.29
N GLY A 74 -12.75 35.05 -57.77
CA GLY A 74 -13.14 35.46 -59.14
C GLY A 74 -14.26 34.70 -59.87
N PHE A 75 -15.47 35.28 -59.83
CA PHE A 75 -16.45 35.44 -60.92
C PHE A 75 -16.93 34.31 -61.88
N ASN A 76 -18.24 34.39 -62.16
CA ASN A 76 -19.02 33.96 -63.33
C ASN A 76 -19.21 32.48 -63.68
N THR A 77 -20.48 32.07 -63.55
CA THR A 77 -21.11 30.94 -64.24
C THR A 77 -21.56 31.33 -65.64
N HIS A 78 -21.17 30.58 -66.68
CA HIS A 78 -21.95 30.50 -67.93
C HIS A 78 -21.87 29.09 -68.55
N THR A 79 -23.07 28.61 -68.90
CA THR A 79 -23.45 27.53 -69.82
C THR A 79 -22.41 27.00 -70.83
N CYS A 80 -22.27 25.67 -70.95
CA CYS A 80 -22.76 24.86 -72.09
C CYS A 80 -22.29 23.39 -72.06
N ASP A 81 -23.05 22.49 -72.69
CA ASP A 81 -22.75 21.06 -72.86
C ASP A 81 -21.61 20.76 -73.84
N GLY A 82 -21.04 19.55 -73.76
CA GLY A 82 -20.13 19.01 -74.77
C GLY A 82 -19.39 17.75 -74.34
N ASP A 83 -19.88 16.57 -74.77
CA ASP A 83 -19.19 15.29 -74.63
C ASP A 83 -17.85 15.26 -75.38
N ILE A 84 -16.86 14.52 -74.86
CA ILE A 84 -15.98 13.61 -75.61
C ILE A 84 -15.28 12.65 -74.64
N SER A 85 -15.33 11.37 -74.96
CA SER A 85 -14.75 10.27 -74.19
C SER A 85 -13.24 10.12 -74.42
N HIS A 86 -12.48 9.70 -73.39
CA HIS A 86 -11.41 8.72 -73.58
C HIS A 86 -11.06 7.96 -72.29
N GLU A 87 -10.69 6.70 -72.43
CA GLU A 87 -10.50 5.75 -71.33
C GLU A 87 -9.25 6.00 -70.48
N GLY A 88 -9.36 5.70 -69.18
CA GLY A 88 -8.25 5.72 -68.22
C GLY A 88 -8.46 4.69 -67.11
N SER A 89 -8.15 3.43 -67.40
CA SER A 89 -8.31 2.28 -66.49
C SER A 89 -7.76 2.53 -65.09
N ASN A 90 -8.62 2.39 -64.07
CA ASN A 90 -8.19 2.08 -62.71
C ASN A 90 -9.27 1.25 -61.99
N GLY A 91 -8.91 0.01 -61.63
CA GLY A 91 -9.83 -1.00 -61.10
C GLY A 91 -10.41 -0.63 -59.73
N GLN A 92 -11.60 -0.03 -59.71
CA GLN A 92 -12.32 0.32 -58.50
C GLN A 92 -12.97 -0.92 -57.87
N LEU A 93 -12.25 -1.56 -56.93
CA LEU A 93 -12.72 -2.72 -56.19
C LEU A 93 -14.06 -2.45 -55.48
N SER A 94 -15.07 -3.27 -55.81
CA SER A 94 -16.45 -3.12 -55.33
C SER A 94 -16.55 -2.93 -53.81
N PRO A 95 -17.41 -2.01 -53.31
CA PRO A 95 -17.53 -1.71 -51.88
C PRO A 95 -17.99 -2.90 -51.01
N LYS A 96 -18.55 -3.97 -51.60
CA LYS A 96 -18.82 -5.25 -50.91
C LYS A 96 -17.51 -5.89 -50.41
N THR A 97 -16.55 -6.09 -51.31
CA THR A 97 -15.27 -6.78 -51.03
C THR A 97 -14.42 -6.04 -49.98
N ARG A 98 -14.54 -4.71 -49.89
CA ARG A 98 -13.87 -3.90 -48.86
C ARG A 98 -14.49 -4.09 -47.48
N ARG A 99 -15.82 -4.23 -47.41
CA ARG A 99 -16.57 -4.44 -46.16
C ARG A 99 -16.32 -5.85 -45.59
N ASP A 100 -16.25 -6.87 -46.45
CA ASP A 100 -15.97 -8.25 -46.04
C ASP A 100 -14.51 -8.42 -45.55
N LYS A 101 -13.53 -7.79 -46.22
CA LYS A 101 -12.13 -7.78 -45.73
C LYS A 101 -11.97 -7.10 -44.36
N LEU A 102 -12.75 -6.05 -44.07
CA LEU A 102 -12.76 -5.42 -42.75
C LEU A 102 -13.41 -6.32 -41.68
N ARG A 103 -14.49 -7.04 -42.03
CA ARG A 103 -15.18 -7.97 -41.12
C ARG A 103 -14.30 -9.16 -40.73
N VAL A 104 -13.60 -9.74 -41.69
CA VAL A 104 -12.64 -10.85 -41.46
C VAL A 104 -11.46 -10.37 -40.59
N ARG A 105 -10.92 -9.16 -40.83
CA ARG A 105 -9.86 -8.58 -39.99
C ARG A 105 -10.30 -8.34 -38.55
N GLY A 106 -11.52 -7.85 -38.34
CA GLY A 106 -12.11 -7.68 -37.00
C GLY A 106 -12.26 -9.02 -36.26
N ALA A 107 -12.77 -10.05 -36.93
CA ALA A 107 -12.92 -11.39 -36.34
C ALA A 107 -11.57 -12.02 -35.93
N ILE A 108 -10.54 -11.89 -36.78
CA ILE A 108 -9.17 -12.37 -36.48
C ILE A 108 -8.59 -11.62 -35.27
N PHE A 109 -8.74 -10.30 -35.20
CA PHE A 109 -8.25 -9.50 -34.07
C PHE A 109 -8.95 -9.87 -32.75
N GLN A 110 -10.27 -10.12 -32.80
CA GLN A 110 -11.04 -10.53 -31.63
C GLN A 110 -10.71 -11.96 -31.17
N GLN A 111 -10.44 -12.90 -32.08
CA GLN A 111 -9.92 -14.22 -31.73
C GLN A 111 -8.52 -14.14 -31.10
N LEU A 112 -7.63 -13.28 -31.61
CA LEU A 112 -6.30 -13.04 -31.03
C LEU A 112 -6.40 -12.48 -29.61
N LEU A 113 -7.28 -11.50 -29.35
CA LEU A 113 -7.51 -10.98 -28.00
C LEU A 113 -8.04 -12.04 -27.03
N LEU A 114 -8.99 -12.88 -27.45
CA LEU A 114 -9.49 -13.98 -26.62
C LEU A 114 -8.40 -15.04 -26.35
N PHE A 115 -7.59 -15.37 -27.36
CA PHE A 115 -6.45 -16.28 -27.20
C PHE A 115 -5.42 -15.70 -26.22
N PHE A 116 -5.07 -14.42 -26.34
CA PHE A 116 -4.18 -13.75 -25.38
C PHE A 116 -4.76 -13.70 -23.97
N SER A 117 -6.06 -13.43 -23.80
CA SER A 117 -6.70 -13.42 -22.48
C SER A 117 -6.63 -14.80 -21.82
N PHE A 118 -6.99 -15.86 -22.54
CA PHE A 118 -6.91 -17.24 -22.05
C PHE A 118 -5.45 -17.64 -21.72
N PHE A 119 -4.49 -17.25 -22.56
CA PHE A 119 -3.08 -17.53 -22.32
C PHE A 119 -2.54 -16.77 -21.09
N PHE A 120 -2.99 -15.53 -20.85
CA PHE A 120 -2.61 -14.73 -19.68
C PHE A 120 -3.19 -15.30 -18.39
N GLU A 121 -4.43 -15.77 -18.43
CA GLU A 121 -5.10 -16.42 -17.31
C GLU A 121 -4.44 -17.75 -16.95
N ALA A 122 -4.18 -18.62 -17.94
CA ALA A 122 -3.43 -19.86 -17.75
C ALA A 122 -1.99 -19.62 -17.24
N PHE A 123 -1.32 -18.59 -17.75
CA PHE A 123 0.03 -18.20 -17.31
C PHE A 123 0.03 -17.64 -15.87
N THR A 124 -1.01 -16.92 -15.48
CA THR A 124 -1.18 -16.40 -14.10
C THR A 124 -1.45 -17.54 -13.11
N VAL A 125 -2.27 -18.53 -13.49
CA VAL A 125 -2.46 -19.75 -12.69
C VAL A 125 -1.15 -20.53 -12.55
N HIS A 126 -0.37 -20.69 -13.64
CA HIS A 126 0.89 -21.43 -13.59
C HIS A 126 2.00 -20.69 -12.81
N LEU A 127 2.05 -19.35 -12.87
CA LEU A 127 2.93 -18.54 -12.04
C LEU A 127 2.56 -18.63 -10.56
N ASN A 128 1.27 -18.53 -10.21
CA ASN A 128 0.80 -18.70 -8.84
C ASN A 128 1.09 -20.11 -8.31
N PHE A 129 0.90 -21.15 -9.12
CA PHE A 129 1.23 -22.52 -8.73
C PHE A 129 2.73 -22.69 -8.47
N SER A 130 3.60 -22.26 -9.40
CA SER A 130 5.05 -22.30 -9.21
C SER A 130 5.51 -21.47 -8.01
N PHE A 131 4.88 -20.32 -7.75
CA PHE A 131 5.19 -19.46 -6.60
C PHE A 131 4.75 -20.07 -5.26
N VAL A 132 3.57 -20.72 -5.21
CA VAL A 132 3.10 -21.46 -4.03
C VAL A 132 4.00 -22.67 -3.76
N VAL A 133 4.38 -23.43 -4.78
CA VAL A 133 5.36 -24.54 -4.64
C VAL A 133 6.71 -24.01 -4.19
N PHE A 134 7.19 -22.87 -4.70
CA PHE A 134 8.43 -22.24 -4.26
C PHE A 134 8.37 -21.79 -2.79
N ILE A 135 7.28 -21.16 -2.35
CA ILE A 135 7.07 -20.82 -0.94
C ILE A 135 7.01 -22.08 -0.07
N PHE A 136 6.35 -23.14 -0.52
CA PHE A 136 6.27 -24.41 0.21
C PHE A 136 7.62 -25.10 0.34
N VAL A 137 8.44 -25.11 -0.71
CA VAL A 137 9.82 -25.65 -0.68
C VAL A 137 10.72 -24.79 0.21
N LEU A 138 10.62 -23.46 0.16
CA LEU A 138 11.33 -22.57 1.08
C LEU A 138 10.89 -22.79 2.54
N PHE A 139 9.59 -23.01 2.79
CA PHE A 139 9.05 -23.27 4.13
C PHE A 139 9.54 -24.61 4.68
N LEU A 140 9.57 -25.66 3.86
CA LEU A 140 10.14 -26.97 4.22
C LEU A 140 11.66 -26.89 4.44
N PHE A 141 12.38 -26.16 3.59
CA PHE A 141 13.82 -25.93 3.76
C PHE A 141 14.11 -25.17 5.06
N PHE A 142 13.34 -24.13 5.36
CA PHE A 142 13.41 -23.40 6.64
C PHE A 142 13.10 -24.35 7.82
N PHE A 143 12.05 -25.17 7.73
CA PHE A 143 11.73 -26.14 8.78
C PHE A 143 12.85 -27.16 9.02
N LEU A 144 13.51 -27.65 7.96
CA LEU A 144 14.61 -28.61 8.05
C LEU A 144 15.89 -27.98 8.61
N VAL A 145 16.27 -26.80 8.11
CA VAL A 145 17.47 -26.07 8.55
C VAL A 145 17.34 -25.56 9.98
N PHE A 146 16.15 -25.12 10.41
CA PHE A 146 15.94 -24.57 11.76
C PHE A 146 15.46 -25.58 12.81
N ARG A 147 15.01 -26.80 12.45
CA ARG A 147 14.81 -27.88 13.45
C ARG A 147 16.11 -28.54 13.89
N CYS A 148 17.07 -28.73 12.98
CA CYS A 148 18.29 -29.49 13.27
C CYS A 148 19.12 -28.92 14.47
N PRO A 149 19.24 -27.59 14.66
CA PRO A 149 19.91 -27.02 15.85
C PRO A 149 19.07 -27.08 17.14
N LEU A 150 17.73 -27.18 17.04
CA LEU A 150 16.85 -27.03 18.20
C LEU A 150 16.86 -28.27 19.10
N GLU A 151 17.00 -29.49 18.53
CA GLU A 151 17.04 -30.72 19.33
C GLU A 151 18.34 -30.91 20.12
N GLN A 152 19.48 -30.40 19.64
CA GLN A 152 20.74 -30.39 20.40
C GLN A 152 20.72 -29.40 21.59
N SER A 153 19.93 -28.32 21.50
CA SER A 153 19.72 -27.37 22.61
C SER A 153 18.85 -27.93 23.74
N ILE A 154 17.96 -28.88 23.43
CA ILE A 154 17.00 -29.43 24.39
C ILE A 154 17.62 -30.57 25.23
N GLN A 155 18.48 -31.41 24.64
CA GLN A 155 19.13 -32.51 25.38
C GLN A 155 20.26 -32.05 26.33
N THR A 156 20.81 -30.84 26.18
CA THR A 156 21.85 -30.31 27.07
C THR A 156 21.30 -29.65 28.34
N ASN A 157 19.98 -29.43 28.44
CA ASN A 157 19.34 -28.78 29.59
C ASN A 157 18.56 -29.72 30.54
N THR A 158 18.37 -31.00 30.17
CA THR A 158 17.61 -31.98 30.98
C THR A 158 18.34 -32.51 32.22
N HIS A 159 19.57 -32.05 32.51
CA HIS A 159 20.34 -32.45 33.69
C HIS A 159 20.53 -31.37 34.78
N LYS A 160 19.58 -30.43 34.91
CA LYS A 160 19.43 -29.58 36.13
C LYS A 160 18.05 -29.66 36.75
N LYS A 161 17.71 -30.84 37.27
CA LYS A 161 16.65 -31.05 38.26
C LYS A 161 17.03 -30.37 39.58
N LYS A 162 16.79 -29.06 39.71
CA LYS A 162 16.89 -28.32 40.97
C LYS A 162 15.67 -27.43 41.18
N GLU A 163 14.92 -27.78 42.22
CA GLU A 163 13.97 -26.97 42.99
C GLU A 163 13.19 -25.88 42.24
N VAL A 164 11.88 -26.10 42.07
CA VAL A 164 10.90 -25.02 41.86
C VAL A 164 10.77 -24.21 43.16
N LYS A 165 11.80 -23.42 43.45
CA LYS A 165 11.80 -22.46 44.55
C LYS A 165 10.90 -21.31 44.13
N LYS A 166 9.64 -21.35 44.58
CA LYS A 166 8.57 -20.36 44.34
C LYS A 166 9.14 -18.93 44.41
N LYS A 167 9.50 -18.38 43.24
CA LYS A 167 10.25 -17.13 43.10
C LYS A 167 9.30 -15.97 43.36
N LYS A 168 9.01 -15.71 44.65
CA LYS A 168 8.29 -14.50 45.09
C LYS A 168 8.95 -13.32 44.38
N MET A 169 8.19 -12.60 43.56
CA MET A 169 8.70 -11.39 42.92
C MET A 169 9.19 -10.45 44.03
N PRO A 170 10.36 -9.80 43.89
CA PRO A 170 10.85 -8.89 44.92
C PRO A 170 9.78 -7.82 45.19
N PRO A 171 9.43 -7.52 46.45
CA PRO A 171 8.29 -6.65 46.76
C PRO A 171 8.40 -5.26 46.08
N LYS A 172 9.62 -4.73 45.93
CA LYS A 172 9.88 -3.49 45.18
C LYS A 172 9.48 -3.56 43.69
N ARG A 173 9.59 -4.73 43.04
CA ARG A 173 9.20 -4.89 41.62
C ARG A 173 7.70 -5.05 41.44
N LEU A 174 7.01 -5.64 42.43
CA LEU A 174 5.55 -5.67 42.45
C LEU A 174 4.96 -4.28 42.67
N ALA A 175 5.57 -3.46 43.53
CA ALA A 175 5.18 -2.07 43.73
C ALA A 175 5.15 -1.29 42.41
N TYR A 176 6.25 -1.25 41.65
CA TYR A 176 6.29 -0.56 40.35
C TYR A 176 5.25 -1.09 39.34
N ALA A 177 5.00 -2.40 39.31
CA ALA A 177 3.99 -2.99 38.42
C ALA A 177 2.55 -2.65 38.85
N GLN A 178 2.32 -2.43 40.15
CA GLN A 178 1.04 -1.99 40.69
C GLN A 178 0.84 -0.48 40.48
N GLU A 179 1.85 0.34 40.78
CA GLU A 179 1.88 1.78 40.51
C GLU A 179 1.55 2.10 39.04
N LEU A 180 2.08 1.31 38.08
CA LEU A 180 1.74 1.45 36.66
C LEU A 180 0.28 1.08 36.32
N ARG A 181 -0.36 0.18 37.08
CA ARG A 181 -1.77 -0.20 36.87
C ARG A 181 -2.73 0.77 37.55
N ASP A 182 -2.31 1.34 38.67
CA ASP A 182 -3.04 2.36 39.42
C ASP A 182 -2.96 3.73 38.72
N ALA A 183 -1.87 3.99 37.99
CA ALA A 183 -1.71 5.18 37.14
C ALA A 183 -2.45 5.10 35.79
N PHE A 184 -2.79 3.89 35.33
CA PHE A 184 -3.50 3.66 34.07
C PHE A 184 -4.65 2.67 34.30
N THR A 185 -5.81 3.17 34.71
CA THR A 185 -6.91 2.34 35.25
C THR A 185 -7.88 1.84 34.16
N GLU A 186 -8.83 0.98 34.53
CA GLU A 186 -9.89 0.53 33.61
C GLU A 186 -10.81 1.69 33.22
N GLU A 187 -11.11 2.58 34.17
CA GLU A 187 -11.99 3.73 34.01
C GLU A 187 -11.47 4.69 32.93
N GLU A 188 -10.14 4.84 32.79
CA GLU A 188 -9.53 5.65 31.75
C GLU A 188 -9.82 5.09 30.34
N SER A 189 -9.53 3.80 30.11
CA SER A 189 -9.77 3.18 28.81
C SER A 189 -11.25 2.99 28.52
N CYS A 190 -12.07 2.74 29.54
CA CYS A 190 -13.53 2.72 29.42
C CYS A 190 -14.05 4.11 28.99
N GLY A 191 -13.62 5.18 29.67
CA GLY A 191 -13.99 6.55 29.33
C GLY A 191 -13.52 6.99 27.95
N VAL A 192 -12.42 6.44 27.41
CA VAL A 192 -12.06 6.61 25.98
C VAL A 192 -13.11 5.95 25.08
N VAL A 193 -13.43 4.67 25.34
CA VAL A 193 -14.37 3.89 24.52
C VAL A 193 -15.78 4.47 24.55
N GLU A 194 -16.24 4.99 25.69
CA GLU A 194 -17.51 5.73 25.80
C GLU A 194 -17.50 7.01 24.96
N ARG A 195 -16.42 7.81 24.99
CA ARG A 195 -16.28 9.00 24.11
C ARG A 195 -16.29 8.62 22.63
N TRP A 196 -15.71 7.46 22.28
CA TRP A 196 -15.74 6.94 20.92
C TRP A 196 -17.15 6.55 20.50
N ALA A 197 -17.85 5.77 21.32
CA ALA A 197 -19.20 5.30 21.07
C ALA A 197 -20.24 6.45 20.97
N THR A 198 -20.16 7.42 21.87
CA THR A 198 -21.15 8.51 21.99
C THR A 198 -20.93 9.67 21.03
N ASN A 199 -19.68 10.02 20.74
CA ASN A 199 -19.36 11.25 20.00
C ASN A 199 -18.40 10.99 18.83
N LEU A 200 -17.18 10.50 19.08
CA LEU A 200 -16.09 10.58 18.09
C LEU A 200 -16.38 9.80 16.81
N VAL A 201 -16.99 8.62 16.90
CA VAL A 201 -17.43 7.84 15.73
C VAL A 201 -18.46 8.61 14.88
N SER A 202 -19.39 9.33 15.53
CA SER A 202 -20.40 10.15 14.82
C SER A 202 -19.76 11.37 14.15
N HIS A 203 -18.73 11.95 14.77
CA HIS A 203 -17.99 13.09 14.22
C HIS A 203 -17.17 12.68 12.98
N VAL A 204 -16.47 11.56 13.01
CA VAL A 204 -15.74 11.04 11.83
C VAL A 204 -16.70 10.66 10.70
N ALA A 205 -17.88 10.11 11.01
CA ALA A 205 -18.91 9.85 10.00
C ALA A 205 -19.40 11.15 9.32
N LYS A 206 -19.64 12.21 10.08
CA LYS A 206 -19.98 13.54 9.54
C LYS A 206 -18.86 14.13 8.69
N ILE A 207 -17.59 13.92 9.04
CA ILE A 207 -16.45 14.33 8.21
C ILE A 207 -16.50 13.63 6.84
N ALA A 208 -16.83 12.33 6.80
CA ALA A 208 -16.99 11.60 5.54
C ALA A 208 -18.13 12.17 4.67
N GLU A 209 -19.32 12.37 5.27
CA GLU A 209 -20.49 12.95 4.59
C GLU A 209 -20.19 14.36 4.04
N GLN A 210 -19.50 15.19 4.81
CA GLN A 210 -19.11 16.55 4.40
C GLN A 210 -18.07 16.52 3.27
N ALA A 211 -17.04 15.67 3.37
CA ALA A 211 -16.04 15.51 2.33
C ALA A 211 -16.65 15.02 1.00
N GLY A 212 -17.57 14.04 1.04
CA GLY A 212 -18.30 13.56 -0.15
C GLY A 212 -19.18 14.64 -0.79
N SER A 213 -19.88 15.45 0.01
CA SER A 213 -20.71 16.55 -0.52
C SER A 213 -19.88 17.69 -1.14
N GLN A 214 -18.73 18.05 -0.54
CA GLN A 214 -17.79 19.00 -1.13
C GLN A 214 -17.12 18.44 -2.41
N CYS A 215 -16.80 17.14 -2.42
CA CYS A 215 -16.26 16.44 -3.60
C CYS A 215 -17.23 16.56 -4.80
N ALA A 216 -18.52 16.30 -4.60
CA ALA A 216 -19.55 16.46 -5.63
C ALA A 216 -19.67 17.92 -6.12
N SER A 217 -19.55 18.91 -5.22
CA SER A 217 -19.53 20.34 -5.58
C SER A 217 -18.35 20.70 -6.48
N LEU A 218 -17.12 20.29 -6.13
CA LEU A 218 -15.93 20.54 -6.93
C LEU A 218 -15.93 19.78 -8.27
N GLN A 219 -16.58 18.62 -8.34
CA GLN A 219 -16.81 17.91 -9.61
C GLN A 219 -17.77 18.66 -10.55
N GLY A 220 -18.66 19.52 -10.04
CA GLY A 220 -19.46 20.45 -10.84
C GLY A 220 -18.71 21.74 -11.23
N ALA A 221 -17.65 22.12 -10.50
CA ALA A 221 -17.03 23.43 -10.61
C ALA A 221 -16.15 23.61 -11.88
N LYS A 222 -16.24 24.80 -12.49
CA LYS A 222 -15.37 25.21 -13.61
C LYS A 222 -14.10 25.88 -13.09
N TYR A 223 -12.96 25.25 -13.32
CA TYR A 223 -11.65 25.79 -12.96
C TYR A 223 -11.09 26.71 -14.05
N THR A 224 -10.42 27.78 -13.63
CA THR A 224 -9.62 28.69 -14.47
C THR A 224 -8.25 28.89 -13.80
N SER A 225 -7.38 29.75 -14.36
CA SER A 225 -6.07 30.04 -13.76
C SER A 225 -6.16 30.69 -12.38
N GLY A 226 -7.23 31.44 -12.08
CA GLY A 226 -7.41 32.11 -10.79
C GLY A 226 -7.53 31.15 -9.60
N GLN A 227 -7.96 29.91 -9.83
CA GLN A 227 -7.94 28.86 -8.80
C GLN A 227 -6.53 28.40 -8.43
N ALA A 228 -5.50 28.65 -9.25
CA ALA A 228 -4.12 28.35 -8.87
C ALA A 228 -3.56 29.40 -7.90
N GLU A 229 -4.03 30.66 -7.99
CA GLU A 229 -3.54 31.79 -7.17
C GLU A 229 -3.95 31.70 -5.69
N LYS A 230 -4.99 30.91 -5.35
CA LYS A 230 -5.46 30.73 -3.97
C LYS A 230 -5.86 29.28 -3.69
N VAL A 231 -5.44 28.75 -2.53
CA VAL A 231 -5.85 27.43 -2.05
C VAL A 231 -7.32 27.47 -1.56
N PRO A 232 -8.19 26.53 -1.95
CA PRO A 232 -9.58 26.46 -1.50
C PRO A 232 -9.70 26.26 0.01
N GLU A 233 -10.30 27.24 0.69
CA GLU A 233 -10.49 27.22 2.15
C GLU A 233 -11.34 26.04 2.62
N GLU A 234 -12.33 25.63 1.81
CA GLU A 234 -13.19 24.47 2.09
C GLU A 234 -12.38 23.16 2.17
N VAL A 235 -11.48 22.95 1.20
CA VAL A 235 -10.61 21.76 1.14
C VAL A 235 -9.61 21.77 2.31
N MET A 236 -8.98 22.91 2.58
CA MET A 236 -8.07 23.05 3.74
C MET A 236 -8.79 22.77 5.07
N SER A 237 -9.99 23.33 5.25
CA SER A 237 -10.81 23.16 6.45
C SER A 237 -11.18 21.69 6.66
N MET A 238 -11.57 20.98 5.60
CA MET A 238 -11.88 19.55 5.66
C MET A 238 -10.65 18.69 6.02
N LEU A 239 -9.51 18.97 5.40
CA LEU A 239 -8.24 18.27 5.68
C LEU A 239 -7.75 18.53 7.12
N LEU A 240 -7.87 19.76 7.63
CA LEU A 240 -7.58 20.13 9.02
C LEU A 240 -8.47 19.38 10.01
N ASN A 241 -9.78 19.35 9.74
CA ASN A 241 -10.78 18.69 10.58
C ASN A 241 -10.50 17.17 10.68
N TYR A 242 -10.28 16.51 9.54
CA TYR A 242 -9.88 15.10 9.49
C TYR A 242 -8.54 14.83 10.19
N GLN A 243 -7.53 15.70 9.98
CA GLN A 243 -6.24 15.59 10.66
C GLN A 243 -6.39 15.69 12.19
N SER A 244 -7.21 16.61 12.68
CA SER A 244 -7.51 16.78 14.11
C SER A 244 -8.16 15.52 14.70
N ALA A 245 -9.17 14.98 14.01
CA ALA A 245 -9.80 13.72 14.40
C ALA A 245 -8.79 12.55 14.46
N CYS A 246 -7.95 12.39 13.43
CA CYS A 246 -6.90 11.35 13.41
C CYS A 246 -5.92 11.48 14.57
N ARG A 247 -5.43 12.69 14.90
CA ARG A 247 -4.53 12.91 16.06
C ARG A 247 -5.20 12.49 17.37
N ARG A 248 -6.47 12.87 17.57
CA ARG A 248 -7.23 12.53 18.77
C ARG A 248 -7.42 11.03 18.91
N ILE A 249 -7.81 10.35 17.83
CA ILE A 249 -8.00 8.89 17.80
C ILE A 249 -6.68 8.16 18.07
N TYR A 250 -5.57 8.63 17.49
CA TYR A 250 -4.25 8.05 17.76
C TYR A 250 -3.89 8.13 19.25
N HIS A 251 -4.05 9.30 19.87
CA HIS A 251 -3.79 9.51 21.31
C HIS A 251 -4.71 8.67 22.20
N ASP A 252 -6.02 8.72 21.96
CA ASP A 252 -7.01 7.90 22.67
C ASP A 252 -6.68 6.39 22.56
N ALA A 253 -6.17 5.93 21.41
CA ALA A 253 -5.74 4.54 21.20
C ALA A 253 -4.48 4.16 22.02
N GLU A 254 -3.51 5.07 22.20
CA GLU A 254 -2.35 4.83 23.07
C GLU A 254 -2.74 4.69 24.55
N VAL A 255 -3.75 5.44 25.01
CA VAL A 255 -4.28 5.29 26.39
C VAL A 255 -4.81 3.87 26.58
N ILE A 256 -5.68 3.39 25.68
CA ILE A 256 -6.24 2.03 25.78
C ILE A 256 -5.12 0.97 25.63
N ARG A 257 -4.18 1.15 24.70
CA ARG A 257 -3.02 0.26 24.55
C ARG A 257 -2.24 0.16 25.85
N THR A 258 -1.97 1.28 26.51
CA THR A 258 -1.21 1.34 27.77
C THR A 258 -1.91 0.55 28.87
N VAL A 259 -3.21 0.81 29.10
CA VAL A 259 -4.03 0.11 30.11
C VAL A 259 -4.02 -1.41 29.92
N ILE A 260 -4.13 -1.89 28.68
CA ILE A 260 -4.07 -3.34 28.36
C ILE A 260 -2.65 -3.87 28.56
N SER A 261 -1.63 -3.15 28.06
CA SER A 261 -0.24 -3.63 28.02
C SER A 261 0.36 -3.82 29.42
N VAL A 262 0.06 -2.93 30.38
CA VAL A 262 0.52 -3.06 31.78
C VAL A 262 -0.20 -4.19 32.55
N ARG A 263 -1.23 -4.80 31.94
CA ARG A 263 -2.01 -5.94 32.47
C ARG A 263 -1.75 -7.26 31.73
N ILE A 264 -0.81 -7.29 30.77
CA ILE A 264 -0.31 -8.56 30.22
C ILE A 264 0.42 -9.32 31.35
N PRO A 265 0.08 -10.60 31.62
CA PRO A 265 0.65 -11.36 32.71
C PRO A 265 1.99 -12.01 32.30
N GLU A 266 2.65 -12.67 33.26
CA GLU A 266 3.86 -13.47 33.01
C GLU A 266 3.63 -14.49 31.87
N LEU A 267 4.58 -14.58 30.93
CA LEU A 267 4.54 -15.56 29.84
C LEU A 267 4.57 -16.98 30.41
N LYS A 268 3.63 -17.81 29.97
CA LYS A 268 3.51 -19.24 30.29
C LYS A 268 3.00 -19.97 29.05
N GLU A 269 3.16 -21.28 29.02
CA GLU A 269 2.56 -22.14 27.96
C GLU A 269 1.07 -22.47 28.24
N GLU A 270 0.60 -22.22 29.47
CA GLU A 270 -0.74 -22.55 29.96
C GLU A 270 -1.57 -21.30 30.32
N ASP A 271 -2.89 -21.46 30.39
CA ASP A 271 -3.87 -20.43 30.78
C ASP A 271 -3.71 -19.11 29.99
N ASN A 272 -3.66 -19.21 28.66
CA ASN A 272 -3.44 -18.07 27.77
C ASN A 272 -4.71 -17.58 27.04
N LEU A 273 -5.91 -18.07 27.40
CA LEU A 273 -7.15 -17.70 26.71
C LEU A 273 -7.45 -16.19 26.82
N GLY A 274 -7.33 -15.59 28.01
CA GLY A 274 -7.48 -14.13 28.16
C GLY A 274 -6.31 -13.33 27.58
N VAL A 275 -5.10 -13.91 27.56
CA VAL A 275 -3.91 -13.28 26.96
C VAL A 275 -4.06 -13.20 25.43
N ALA A 276 -4.64 -14.22 24.80
CA ALA A 276 -5.00 -14.19 23.38
C ALA A 276 -6.03 -13.10 23.07
N VAL A 277 -7.01 -12.87 23.96
CA VAL A 277 -7.97 -11.75 23.84
C VAL A 277 -7.27 -10.40 23.96
N GLN A 278 -6.34 -10.23 24.91
CA GLN A 278 -5.52 -9.01 25.01
C GLN A 278 -4.76 -8.74 23.70
N HIS A 279 -4.05 -9.72 23.15
CA HIS A 279 -3.32 -9.55 21.89
C HIS A 279 -4.23 -9.30 20.67
N ALA A 280 -5.40 -9.92 20.61
CA ALA A 280 -6.37 -9.67 19.54
C ALA A 280 -6.89 -8.22 19.57
N VAL A 281 -7.19 -7.68 20.75
CA VAL A 281 -7.65 -6.29 20.91
C VAL A 281 -6.53 -5.29 20.66
N LEU A 282 -5.29 -5.59 21.09
CA LEU A 282 -4.11 -4.78 20.76
C LEU A 282 -3.91 -4.70 19.24
N LYS A 283 -4.03 -5.82 18.51
CA LYS A 283 -3.94 -5.83 17.04
C LYS A 283 -5.01 -4.97 16.36
N MET A 284 -6.22 -4.89 16.93
CA MET A 284 -7.26 -3.98 16.43
C MET A 284 -6.92 -2.50 16.68
N LEU A 285 -6.25 -2.16 17.80
CA LEU A 285 -5.71 -0.81 18.02
C LEU A 285 -4.60 -0.48 17.03
N ASP A 286 -3.70 -1.43 16.75
CA ASP A 286 -2.65 -1.27 15.74
C ASP A 286 -3.26 -0.98 14.35
N GLU A 287 -4.33 -1.68 13.98
CA GLU A 287 -5.06 -1.42 12.72
C GLU A 287 -5.69 -0.02 12.69
N ILE A 288 -6.34 0.42 13.78
CA ILE A 288 -6.92 1.78 13.89
C ILE A 288 -5.82 2.84 13.77
N GLN A 289 -4.71 2.69 14.49
CA GLN A 289 -3.61 3.65 14.43
C GLN A 289 -2.96 3.69 13.04
N ASN A 290 -2.69 2.54 12.42
CA ASN A 290 -2.19 2.48 11.05
C ASN A 290 -3.13 3.20 10.06
N LYS A 291 -4.45 3.09 10.24
CA LYS A 291 -5.44 3.84 9.46
C LYS A 291 -5.38 5.36 9.73
N THR A 292 -5.18 5.80 10.98
CA THR A 292 -4.99 7.24 11.28
C THR A 292 -3.68 7.81 10.75
N LEU A 293 -2.62 7.00 10.64
CA LEU A 293 -1.34 7.43 10.04
C LEU A 293 -1.41 7.50 8.51
N GLY A 294 -2.21 6.63 7.88
CA GLY A 294 -2.41 6.60 6.43
C GLY A 294 -1.25 5.95 5.67
N ALA A 295 -1.35 5.95 4.32
CA ALA A 295 -0.37 5.30 3.44
C ALA A 295 1.07 5.84 3.57
N GLY A 296 1.24 7.11 3.98
CA GLY A 296 2.54 7.75 4.21
C GLY A 296 3.09 7.62 5.65
N GLY A 297 2.39 6.95 6.56
CA GLY A 297 2.89 6.67 7.90
C GLY A 297 4.17 5.82 7.88
N ALA A 298 5.09 6.05 8.82
CA ALA A 298 6.40 5.39 8.90
C ALA A 298 6.34 3.91 9.35
N GLY A 299 5.47 3.13 8.70
CA GLY A 299 5.26 1.69 8.87
C GLY A 299 5.51 0.92 7.57
N GLY A 300 6.56 1.29 6.84
CA GLY A 300 6.97 0.65 5.57
C GLY A 300 7.57 -0.75 5.72
N ALA A 301 7.57 -1.34 6.91
CA ALA A 301 8.14 -2.65 7.20
C ALA A 301 7.27 -3.42 8.20
N GLY A 302 7.00 -4.70 7.93
CA GLY A 302 6.46 -5.64 8.93
C GLY A 302 5.33 -6.51 8.42
N GLU A 303 4.09 -6.00 8.46
CA GLU A 303 2.92 -6.85 8.27
C GLU A 303 2.47 -6.97 6.80
N LYS A 304 2.67 -8.17 6.23
CA LYS A 304 1.86 -8.69 5.11
C LYS A 304 0.42 -9.03 5.54
N GLY A 305 -0.17 -8.20 6.41
CA GLY A 305 -1.53 -8.34 6.88
C GLY A 305 -2.50 -7.81 5.84
N SER A 306 -3.51 -8.60 5.49
CA SER A 306 -4.55 -8.27 4.50
C SER A 306 -5.56 -7.21 5.00
N SER A 307 -5.09 -6.11 5.60
CA SER A 307 -5.95 -4.98 5.96
C SER A 307 -5.94 -3.93 4.85
N VAL A 308 -7.11 -3.36 4.55
CA VAL A 308 -7.24 -2.27 3.58
C VAL A 308 -6.59 -1.02 4.17
N LYS A 309 -5.53 -0.52 3.50
CA LYS A 309 -4.84 0.70 3.91
C LYS A 309 -5.71 1.93 3.67
N ALA A 310 -5.74 2.82 4.67
CA ALA A 310 -6.34 4.15 4.53
C ALA A 310 -5.61 4.95 3.44
N GLN A 311 -6.38 5.68 2.64
CA GLN A 311 -5.89 6.38 1.45
C GLN A 311 -5.16 7.68 1.80
N THR A 312 -5.48 8.27 2.96
CA THR A 312 -4.74 9.36 3.60
C THR A 312 -4.95 9.30 5.13
N GLY A 313 -4.12 10.03 5.88
CA GLY A 313 -4.12 10.01 7.34
C GLY A 313 -3.76 11.37 7.92
N VAL A 314 -3.08 11.37 9.07
CA VAL A 314 -2.69 12.57 9.82
C VAL A 314 -1.76 13.53 9.07
N PHE A 315 -1.22 13.14 7.91
CA PHE A 315 -0.37 14.00 7.07
C PHE A 315 -1.07 14.49 5.78
N SER A 316 -2.40 14.33 5.68
CA SER A 316 -3.21 14.68 4.50
C SER A 316 -2.96 16.08 3.93
N LEU A 317 -2.85 17.12 4.78
CA LEU A 317 -2.50 18.48 4.34
C LEU A 317 -1.12 18.56 3.66
N ARG A 318 -0.13 17.81 4.16
CA ARG A 318 1.22 17.80 3.58
C ARG A 318 1.23 17.13 2.22
N GLU A 319 0.50 16.02 2.10
CA GLU A 319 0.28 15.32 0.84
C GLU A 319 -0.42 16.23 -0.18
N TYR A 320 -1.48 16.94 0.25
CA TYR A 320 -2.24 17.88 -0.56
C TYR A 320 -1.41 19.08 -1.03
N PHE A 321 -0.72 19.80 -0.12
CA PHE A 321 0.14 20.92 -0.51
C PHE A 321 1.28 20.49 -1.44
N GLY A 322 1.86 19.30 -1.21
CA GLY A 322 2.89 18.75 -2.09
C GLY A 322 2.38 18.47 -3.51
N SER A 323 1.20 17.87 -3.64
CA SER A 323 0.59 17.60 -4.95
C SER A 323 0.05 18.86 -5.62
N ARG A 324 -0.58 19.77 -4.88
CA ARG A 324 -1.22 20.98 -5.42
C ARG A 324 -0.19 22.01 -5.83
N GLY A 325 0.82 22.26 -5.00
CA GLY A 325 1.92 23.19 -5.30
C GLY A 325 2.68 22.81 -6.57
N ALA A 326 2.88 21.50 -6.81
CA ALA A 326 3.49 20.99 -8.03
C ALA A 326 2.63 21.20 -9.30
N VAL A 327 1.33 21.50 -9.16
CA VAL A 327 0.44 21.88 -10.27
C VAL A 327 0.32 23.40 -10.38
N GLU A 328 0.28 24.12 -9.26
CA GLU A 328 0.35 25.59 -9.20
C GLU A 328 1.60 26.11 -9.91
N GLU A 329 2.78 25.54 -9.64
CA GLU A 329 4.05 25.89 -10.31
C GLU A 329 3.96 25.71 -11.84
N LYS A 330 3.26 24.67 -12.33
CA LYS A 330 3.03 24.46 -13.77
C LYS A 330 2.12 25.52 -14.38
N ILE A 331 1.15 26.05 -13.63
CA ILE A 331 0.12 27.00 -14.11
C ILE A 331 0.60 28.45 -14.03
N LEU A 332 1.25 28.81 -12.91
CA LEU A 332 1.70 30.17 -12.63
C LEU A 332 3.12 30.44 -13.13
N GLY A 333 3.95 29.40 -13.24
CA GLY A 333 5.39 29.51 -13.54
C GLY A 333 6.23 29.63 -12.26
N LYS A 334 7.55 29.72 -12.44
CA LYS A 334 8.49 29.91 -11.33
C LYS A 334 8.65 31.39 -11.00
N PRO A 335 8.79 31.76 -9.71
CA PRO A 335 8.96 33.17 -9.31
C PRO A 335 10.30 33.80 -9.71
N ASP A 336 11.34 33.00 -9.98
CA ASP A 336 12.72 33.48 -10.23
C ASP A 336 13.13 33.58 -11.73
N ASP A 337 12.23 33.33 -12.69
CA ASP A 337 12.54 33.42 -14.14
C ASP A 337 12.51 34.90 -14.63
N ASP A 338 13.29 35.75 -13.97
CA ASP A 338 13.36 37.21 -14.14
C ASP A 338 14.20 37.62 -15.38
N LYS A 339 13.91 36.98 -16.52
CA LYS A 339 14.55 37.23 -17.83
C LYS A 339 13.54 37.36 -18.95
N ASP A 340 12.95 38.55 -19.04
CA ASP A 340 12.69 39.34 -20.27
C ASP A 340 12.02 38.64 -21.49
N ASN A 341 11.35 37.52 -21.27
CA ASN A 341 10.33 36.94 -22.15
C ASN A 341 9.49 35.97 -21.34
N SER A 342 8.44 36.49 -20.70
CA SER A 342 7.58 35.76 -19.78
C SER A 342 6.97 34.51 -20.43
N LYS A 343 7.57 33.36 -20.12
CA LYS A 343 6.86 32.07 -20.19
C LYS A 343 5.86 32.00 -19.06
N GLY A 344 4.78 32.79 -19.18
CA GLY A 344 3.57 32.58 -18.40
C GLY A 344 3.18 31.10 -18.49
N GLY A 345 2.78 30.54 -17.35
CA GLY A 345 2.72 29.09 -17.16
C GLY A 345 1.78 28.34 -18.13
N SER A 346 1.78 27.03 -17.98
CA SER A 346 1.20 26.09 -18.93
C SER A 346 -0.25 26.42 -19.29
N LYS A 347 -0.46 26.85 -20.53
CA LYS A 347 -1.78 27.06 -21.13
C LYS A 347 -2.50 25.74 -21.48
N SER A 348 -1.96 24.59 -21.05
CA SER A 348 -2.54 23.28 -21.32
C SER A 348 -3.84 23.10 -20.51
N PRO A 349 -5.00 22.84 -21.16
CA PRO A 349 -6.26 22.64 -20.45
C PRO A 349 -6.20 21.44 -19.50
N SER A 350 -5.37 20.43 -19.81
CA SER A 350 -5.17 19.26 -18.96
C SER A 350 -4.56 19.59 -17.60
N VAL A 351 -3.75 20.65 -17.48
CA VAL A 351 -3.12 21.05 -16.20
C VAL A 351 -4.13 21.78 -15.30
N LEU A 352 -5.07 22.54 -15.88
CA LEU A 352 -6.20 23.11 -15.12
C LEU A 352 -7.16 22.00 -14.62
N LEU A 353 -7.35 20.94 -15.41
CA LEU A 353 -8.09 19.76 -14.97
C LEU A 353 -7.32 18.94 -13.92
N GLU A 354 -5.99 18.87 -14.01
CA GLU A 354 -5.11 18.27 -12.99
C GLU A 354 -5.27 18.99 -11.64
N LEU A 355 -5.30 20.33 -11.62
CA LEU A 355 -5.51 21.12 -10.40
C LEU A 355 -6.86 20.79 -9.74
N ARG A 356 -7.94 20.73 -10.54
CA ARG A 356 -9.26 20.32 -10.04
C ARG A 356 -9.24 18.89 -9.51
N GLN A 357 -8.58 17.97 -10.21
CA GLN A 357 -8.52 16.57 -9.79
C GLN A 357 -7.75 16.42 -8.48
N VAL A 358 -6.69 17.20 -8.23
CA VAL A 358 -5.98 17.21 -6.94
C VAL A 358 -6.88 17.66 -5.78
N ASP A 359 -7.67 18.72 -5.97
CA ASP A 359 -8.63 19.20 -4.95
C ASP A 359 -9.73 18.16 -4.67
N VAL A 360 -10.26 17.51 -5.73
CA VAL A 360 -11.27 16.43 -5.65
C VAL A 360 -10.71 15.17 -4.97
N ASP A 361 -9.53 14.71 -5.39
CA ASP A 361 -8.86 13.51 -4.85
C ASP A 361 -8.53 13.68 -3.36
N ALA A 362 -8.16 14.89 -2.92
CA ALA A 362 -7.89 15.17 -1.52
C ALA A 362 -9.13 14.94 -0.64
N LEU A 363 -10.29 15.43 -1.07
CA LEU A 363 -11.56 15.20 -0.38
C LEU A 363 -12.01 13.73 -0.45
N GLN A 364 -11.90 13.10 -1.62
CA GLN A 364 -12.30 11.70 -1.79
C GLN A 364 -11.43 10.74 -0.95
N LYS A 365 -10.13 11.03 -0.79
CA LYS A 365 -9.25 10.29 0.13
C LYS A 365 -9.67 10.45 1.59
N VAL A 366 -10.10 11.64 2.00
CA VAL A 366 -10.65 11.88 3.35
C VAL A 366 -11.95 11.08 3.55
N GLU A 367 -12.91 11.17 2.63
CA GLU A 367 -14.17 10.43 2.68
C GLU A 367 -13.94 8.92 2.86
N LEU A 368 -13.17 8.30 1.97
CA LEU A 368 -12.91 6.86 1.98
C LEU A 368 -12.16 6.42 3.24
N SER A 369 -11.17 7.20 3.70
CA SER A 369 -10.40 6.88 4.91
C SER A 369 -11.25 7.04 6.17
N ALA A 370 -12.09 8.08 6.24
CA ALA A 370 -13.02 8.31 7.35
C ALA A 370 -14.07 7.18 7.47
N LEU A 371 -14.64 6.70 6.36
CA LEU A 371 -15.56 5.55 6.37
C LEU A 371 -14.90 4.25 6.86
N GLN A 372 -13.65 4.00 6.44
CA GLN A 372 -12.86 2.86 6.91
C GLN A 372 -12.54 2.95 8.41
N LEU A 373 -12.24 4.16 8.89
CA LEU A 373 -11.93 4.44 10.29
C LEU A 373 -13.18 4.30 11.18
N VAL A 374 -14.33 4.85 10.76
CA VAL A 374 -15.64 4.65 11.42
C VAL A 374 -15.96 3.17 11.60
N THR A 375 -15.73 2.36 10.56
CA THR A 375 -15.99 0.91 10.61
C THR A 375 -15.07 0.21 11.60
N ALA A 376 -13.77 0.53 11.58
CA ALA A 376 -12.78 -0.02 12.51
C ALA A 376 -13.08 0.37 13.97
N MET A 377 -13.40 1.64 14.23
CA MET A 377 -13.74 2.13 15.57
C MET A 377 -15.03 1.49 16.10
N ARG A 378 -16.09 1.34 15.29
CA ARG A 378 -17.33 0.66 15.70
C ARG A 378 -17.08 -0.81 16.07
N SER A 379 -16.29 -1.50 15.24
CA SER A 379 -15.85 -2.89 15.53
C SER A 379 -15.09 -2.96 16.85
N PHE A 380 -14.13 -2.07 17.05
CA PHE A 380 -13.33 -2.01 18.28
C PHE A 380 -14.16 -1.72 19.54
N VAL A 381 -15.06 -0.72 19.50
CA VAL A 381 -15.96 -0.40 20.61
C VAL A 381 -16.77 -1.62 21.04
N ASN A 382 -17.33 -2.36 20.07
CA ASN A 382 -18.07 -3.60 20.35
C ASN A 382 -17.18 -4.69 20.95
N VAL A 383 -15.99 -4.93 20.38
CA VAL A 383 -15.07 -5.96 20.89
C VAL A 383 -14.58 -5.62 22.31
N TYR A 384 -14.24 -4.35 22.59
CA TYR A 384 -13.84 -3.90 23.92
C TYR A 384 -14.99 -4.10 24.93
N ALA A 385 -16.20 -3.63 24.61
CA ALA A 385 -17.37 -3.73 25.50
C ALA A 385 -17.76 -5.18 25.85
N LEU A 386 -17.47 -6.15 24.98
CA LEU A 386 -17.71 -7.58 25.25
C LEU A 386 -16.56 -8.25 26.01
N ASN A 387 -15.32 -7.74 25.90
CA ASN A 387 -14.12 -8.43 26.38
C ASN A 387 -13.40 -7.75 27.56
N TRP A 388 -13.81 -6.56 27.98
CA TRP A 388 -13.13 -5.74 29.00
C TRP A 388 -12.64 -6.52 30.23
N LYS A 389 -13.47 -7.42 30.78
CA LYS A 389 -13.11 -8.26 31.92
C LYS A 389 -11.82 -9.07 31.70
N LYS A 390 -11.61 -9.59 30.49
CA LYS A 390 -10.40 -10.34 30.11
C LYS A 390 -9.26 -9.47 29.61
N LEU A 391 -9.52 -8.21 29.29
CA LEU A 391 -8.46 -7.21 29.08
C LEU A 391 -7.82 -6.79 30.41
N ILE A 392 -8.63 -6.69 31.47
CA ILE A 392 -8.18 -6.32 32.82
C ILE A 392 -7.68 -7.52 33.63
N GLU A 393 -8.44 -8.62 33.69
CA GLU A 393 -8.07 -9.87 34.38
C GLU A 393 -8.00 -11.05 33.38
N PRO A 394 -6.89 -11.21 32.64
CA PRO A 394 -6.78 -12.24 31.61
C PRO A 394 -6.82 -13.67 32.17
N ARG A 395 -6.25 -13.90 33.36
CA ARG A 395 -6.20 -15.20 34.05
C ARG A 395 -6.98 -15.14 35.35
N SER A 396 -7.94 -16.03 35.53
CA SER A 396 -8.80 -16.08 36.73
C SER A 396 -8.36 -17.22 37.65
N GLY A 397 -7.99 -16.91 38.89
CA GLY A 397 -7.34 -17.84 39.82
C GLY A 397 -8.20 -19.02 40.29
N GLY A 398 -8.25 -20.10 39.52
CA GLY A 398 -8.98 -21.34 39.82
C GLY A 398 -8.36 -22.24 40.89
N GLY A 399 -7.89 -21.70 42.02
CA GLY A 399 -7.12 -22.44 43.05
C GLY A 399 -7.87 -23.53 43.84
N ARG A 400 -9.12 -23.87 43.50
CA ARG A 400 -10.00 -24.73 44.31
C ARG A 400 -9.64 -26.22 44.32
N MET A 401 -8.71 -26.67 43.47
CA MET A 401 -8.31 -28.08 43.35
C MET A 401 -7.10 -28.46 44.21
N VAL A 402 -6.45 -27.51 44.88
CA VAL A 402 -5.26 -27.76 45.70
C VAL A 402 -5.49 -27.17 47.09
N SER A 403 -5.61 -28.04 48.10
CA SER A 403 -5.81 -27.73 49.52
C SER A 403 -4.56 -28.03 50.34
#